data_AF-A0A228VCA3-F1
#
_entry.id   AF-A0A228VCA3-F1
#
_cell.length_a   1.000
_cell.length_b   1.000
_cell.length_c   1.000
_cell.angle_alpha   90.00
_cell.angle_beta   90.00
_cell.angle_gamma   90.00
#
_symmetry.space_group_name_H-M   'P 1'
#
loop_
_entity.id
_entity.type
_entity.pdbx_description
1 polymer ?
#
loop_
_entity_poly.entity_id
_entity_poly.type
_entity_poly.pdbx_seq_one_letter_code
_entity_poly.pdbx_strand_id
1 'polypeptide(L)' 'MATAQATGWRFPGATATCPTGKRVTGGGGICTSRTGYIWLTRSFPSANNSWSAACDTTEDQNGSITVYAICQ' A
#
# COMPACT_ATOMS: atom_id res chain seq x y z
N MET A 1 -4.93 13.57 2.52
CA MET A 1 -4.32 12.23 2.39
C MET A 1 -5.41 11.22 2.09
N ALA A 2 -5.10 10.15 1.34
CA ALA A 2 -6.01 9.04 1.07
C ALA A 2 -5.36 7.72 1.50
N THR A 3 -6.18 6.71 1.80
CA THR A 3 -5.69 5.41 2.29
C THR A 3 -6.43 4.25 1.65
N ALA A 4 -5.75 3.12 1.50
CA ALA A 4 -6.37 1.85 1.11
C ALA A 4 -5.74 0.69 1.88
N GLN A 5 -6.51 -0.36 2.14
CA GLN A 5 -6.03 -1.54 2.87
C GLN A 5 -6.36 -2.81 2.11
N ALA A 6 -5.49 -3.81 2.24
CA ALA A 6 -5.74 -5.15 1.75
C ALA A 6 -5.03 -6.18 2.64
N THR A 7 -5.61 -7.37 2.69
CA THR A 7 -5.01 -8.56 3.31
C THR A 7 -5.03 -9.67 2.28
N GLY A 8 -3.95 -10.43 2.19
CA GLY A 8 -3.82 -11.51 1.22
C GLY A 8 -2.77 -12.53 1.64
N TRP A 9 -2.86 -13.72 1.07
CA TRP A 9 -1.85 -14.75 1.27
C TRP A 9 -0.54 -14.31 0.64
N ARG A 10 0.48 -14.09 1.48
CA ARG A 10 1.85 -13.66 1.15
C ARG A 10 2.02 -12.29 0.49
N PHE A 11 1.24 -11.96 -0.54
CA PHE A 11 1.48 -10.80 -1.42
C PHE A 11 0.33 -9.77 -1.43
N PRO A 12 -0.10 -9.20 -0.30
CA PRO A 12 -1.15 -8.18 -0.31
C PRO A 12 -0.68 -6.92 -1.06
N GLY A 13 -1.59 -6.28 -1.79
CA GLY A 13 -1.34 -5.00 -2.45
C GLY A 13 -2.61 -4.16 -2.49
N ALA A 14 -2.45 -2.85 -2.43
CA ALA A 14 -3.58 -1.91 -2.49
C ALA A 14 -3.17 -0.60 -3.18
N THR A 15 -4.18 0.17 -3.57
CA THR A 15 -4.02 1.46 -4.24
C THR A 15 -4.83 2.53 -3.51
N ALA A 16 -4.14 3.52 -2.96
CA ALA A 16 -4.78 4.69 -2.36
C ALA A 16 -4.94 5.78 -3.42
N THR A 17 -6.18 6.20 -3.66
CA THR A 17 -6.52 7.19 -4.68
C THR A 17 -6.96 8.50 -4.03
N CYS A 18 -6.29 9.59 -4.38
CA CYS A 18 -6.66 10.93 -3.99
C CYS A 18 -8.01 11.33 -4.62
N PRO A 19 -8.80 12.17 -3.93
CA PRO A 19 -10.08 12.65 -4.45
C PRO A 19 -9.97 13.30 -5.83
N THR A 20 -11.08 13.33 -6.57
CA THR A 20 -11.16 13.99 -7.88
C THR A 20 -10.63 15.44 -7.81
N GLY A 21 -9.79 15.81 -8.78
CA GLY A 21 -9.17 17.14 -8.84
C GLY A 21 -7.90 17.30 -8.01
N LYS A 22 -7.50 16.30 -7.21
CA LYS A 22 -6.24 16.28 -6.46
C LYS A 22 -5.19 15.43 -7.16
N ARG A 23 -3.93 15.83 -7.06
CA ARG A 23 -2.78 15.04 -7.53
C ARG A 23 -2.12 14.31 -6.37
N VAL A 24 -1.54 13.15 -6.67
CA VAL A 24 -0.67 12.46 -5.72
C VAL A 24 0.72 13.09 -5.79
N THR A 25 1.27 13.47 -4.64
CA THR A 25 2.62 14.06 -4.55
C THR A 25 3.61 13.14 -3.84
N GLY A 26 3.11 12.07 -3.23
CA GLY A 26 3.91 11.05 -2.59
C GLY A 26 3.02 10.00 -1.92
N GLY A 27 3.64 9.00 -1.33
CA GLY A 27 2.93 7.95 -0.63
C GLY A 27 3.87 6.90 -0.05
N GLY A 28 3.27 5.84 0.45
CA GLY A 28 3.98 4.71 1.05
C GLY A 28 3.03 3.60 1.44
N GLY A 29 3.58 2.55 2.02
CA GLY A 29 2.82 1.46 2.60
C GLY A 29 3.46 0.95 3.88
N ILE A 30 2.64 0.48 4.81
CA ILE A 30 3.08 -0.28 5.97
C ILE A 30 2.60 -1.73 5.82
N CYS A 31 3.54 -2.65 6.00
CA CYS A 31 3.37 -4.07 5.74
C CYS A 31 3.47 -4.83 7.06
N THR A 32 2.44 -5.59 7.41
CA THR A 32 2.35 -6.34 8.67
C THR A 32 1.85 -7.75 8.43
N SER A 33 2.12 -8.65 9.37
CA SER A 33 1.54 -9.97 9.48
C SER A 33 1.17 -10.24 10.94
N ARG A 34 0.78 -11.48 11.26
CA ARG A 34 0.56 -11.88 12.66
C ARG A 34 1.87 -11.97 13.45
N THR A 35 3.00 -12.12 12.78
CA THR A 35 4.33 -12.29 13.40
C THR A 35 5.14 -10.99 13.47
N GLY A 36 4.68 -9.91 12.84
CA GLY A 36 5.31 -8.59 12.95
C GLY A 36 5.26 -7.78 11.65
N TYR A 37 6.32 -7.05 11.36
CA TYR A 37 6.48 -6.33 10.10
C TYR A 37 7.02 -7.26 9.02
N ILE A 38 6.52 -7.09 7.80
CA ILE A 38 6.98 -7.82 6.61
C ILE A 38 7.47 -6.82 5.55
N TRP A 39 7.99 -7.32 4.43
CA TRP A 39 8.67 -6.48 3.44
C TRP A 39 7.70 -5.68 2.59
N LEU A 40 7.96 -4.39 2.44
CA LEU A 40 7.39 -3.56 1.39
C LEU A 40 8.21 -3.77 0.12
N THR A 41 7.62 -4.40 -0.90
CA THR A 41 8.33 -4.75 -2.14
C THR A 41 8.04 -3.79 -3.29
N ARG A 42 6.91 -3.07 -3.23
CA ARG A 42 6.54 -2.06 -4.22
C ARG A 42 5.98 -0.83 -3.53
N SER A 43 6.36 0.35 -4.01
CA SER A 43 5.81 1.64 -3.57
C SER A 43 6.06 2.69 -4.66
N PHE A 44 5.02 3.07 -5.39
CA PHE A 44 5.16 3.96 -6.55
C PHE A 44 3.85 4.71 -6.88
N PRO A 45 3.92 5.87 -7.56
CA PRO A 45 2.73 6.52 -8.09
C PRO A 45 2.19 5.72 -9.28
N SER A 46 0.99 5.16 -9.15
CA SER A 46 0.37 4.32 -10.20
C SER A 46 -0.50 5.10 -11.17
N ALA A 47 -0.90 6.31 -10.80
CA ALA A 47 -1.59 7.28 -11.65
C ALA A 47 -1.34 8.71 -11.14
N ASN A 48 -1.79 9.72 -11.90
CA ASN A 48 -1.69 11.14 -11.52
C ASN A 48 -2.29 11.48 -10.15
N ASN A 49 -3.23 10.65 -9.66
CA ASN A 49 -3.90 10.81 -8.38
C ASN A 49 -3.86 9.54 -7.51
N SER A 50 -2.99 8.56 -7.79
CA SER A 50 -2.98 7.29 -7.04
C SER A 50 -1.58 6.82 -6.67
N TRP A 51 -1.46 6.25 -5.47
CA TRP A 51 -0.27 5.54 -5.00
C TRP A 51 -0.58 4.06 -4.82
N SER A 52 0.26 3.18 -5.38
CA SER A 52 0.15 1.74 -5.20
C SER A 52 1.33 1.20 -4.43
N ALA A 53 1.05 0.25 -3.55
CA ALA A 53 2.07 -0.46 -2.81
C ALA A 53 1.69 -1.93 -2.60
N ALA A 54 2.70 -2.77 -2.38
CA ALA A 54 2.53 -4.20 -2.13
C ALA A 54 3.56 -4.71 -1.14
N CYS A 55 3.19 -5.75 -0.41
CA CYS A 55 4.06 -6.45 0.53
C CYS A 55 4.43 -7.84 0.03
N ASP A 56 5.42 -8.43 0.71
CA ASP A 56 5.76 -9.84 0.62
C ASP A 56 6.17 -10.37 2.00
N THR A 57 6.01 -11.68 2.21
CA THR A 57 6.52 -12.46 3.33
C THR A 57 7.05 -13.80 2.83
N THR A 58 8.19 -14.22 3.36
CA THR A 58 8.76 -15.56 3.09
C THR A 58 7.99 -16.68 3.79
N GLU A 59 7.22 -16.34 4.83
CA GLU A 59 6.38 -17.26 5.61
C GLU A 59 5.03 -17.53 4.92
N ASP A 60 4.52 -18.75 5.09
CA ASP A 60 3.18 -19.18 4.67
C ASP A 60 2.11 -18.61 5.62
N GLN A 61 1.78 -17.33 5.41
CA GLN A 61 0.80 -16.61 6.20
C GLN A 61 0.11 -15.49 5.40
N ASN A 62 -0.93 -14.94 6.01
CA ASN A 62 -1.54 -13.69 5.54
C ASN A 62 -0.66 -12.50 5.92
N GLY A 63 -0.36 -11.66 4.93
CA GLY A 63 0.12 -10.31 5.13
C GLY A 63 -1.00 -9.29 4.99
N SER A 64 -0.85 -8.14 5.62
CA SER A 64 -1.73 -6.98 5.51
C SER A 64 -0.94 -5.74 5.15
N ILE A 65 -1.51 -4.90 4.29
CA ILE A 65 -0.96 -3.61 3.90
C ILE A 65 -1.94 -2.48 4.20
N THR A 66 -1.42 -1.36 4.71
CA THR A 66 -2.09 -0.05 4.61
C THR A 66 -1.25 0.85 3.72
N VAL A 67 -1.87 1.35 2.65
CA VAL A 67 -1.26 2.24 1.66
C VAL A 67 -1.74 3.66 1.92
N TYR A 68 -0.82 4.61 1.82
CA TYR A 68 -1.06 6.03 2.04
C TYR A 68 -0.69 6.82 0.78
N ALA A 69 -1.54 7.79 0.42
CA ALA A 69 -1.29 8.77 -0.63
C ALA A 69 -1.39 10.18 -0.06
N ILE A 70 -0.37 11.00 -0.33
CA ILE A 70 -0.33 12.43 -0.02
C ILE A 70 -0.95 13.16 -1.22
N CYS A 71 -1.98 13.97 -0.95
CA CYS A 71 -2.80 14.61 -1.97
C CYS A 71 -2.66 16.13 -1.90
N GLN A 72 -2.47 16.78 -3.05
CA GLN A 72 -2.47 18.23 -3.20
C GLN A 72 -3.46 18.71 -4.26
#